data_AF-A0A5J4VGV6-F1
#
_entry.id   AF-A0A5J4VGV6-F1
#
_cell.length_a   1.000
_cell.length_b   1.000
_cell.length_c   1.000
_cell.angle_alpha   90.00
_cell.angle_beta   90.00
_cell.angle_gamma   90.00
#
_symmetry.space_group_name_H-M   'P 1'
#
loop_
_entity.id
_entity.type
_entity.pdbx_description
1 polymer ?
#
loop_
_entity_poly.entity_id
_entity_poly.type
_entity_poly.pdbx_seq_one_letter_code
_entity_poly.pdbx_strand_id
1 'polypeptide(L)'
;MNGISLINIKSDKVSTVTISQTTFTSIAQTGTGTGTVINAQLQQDCILKVTDSCIFYNCSTQQNDDNRGGAINTVVNGSNSQFIVSDLVKFEKCQSFQGGAISVELLNMGICVVNNVQFKECTVNNDGGGIYTQLRETGGTLTITNHTSFVQCINTIWGGGGIMISSNGLNSRCIISDKVIFEKCDAERGGAIFIIPGFWWYNIGSYTATISGSTFSGSKSVNRGGAIFAELYDDAALTIDNTQFESCYSTNSDGGSIFAQINLGSLSLNQVIFTDCNCTQPGSGGAIAINQQNSNSPISITDSSFTNCLTLQRSQSQRYGWGGAIYIQIRYQASLLTETNFLLTDLSFTNCTAFQNIGNNLHIISPDTHATGQAIKSYNLLTVKDLSDPPNIISDLYISPSYAYDYMGINESILFDNPGTIDLDLHDPLFKQFFISNVPNPSYIDAINGSLLLLKMLHIPFQYKSLHPSHILKILRVFSSS
;
A
#
# COMPACT_ATOMS: atom_id res chain seq x y z
N MET A 1 38.48 -6.29 -2.48
CA MET A 1 39.42 -5.15 -2.30
C MET A 1 39.26 -4.59 -0.90
N ASN A 2 40.35 -4.18 -0.24
CA ASN A 2 40.29 -3.55 1.08
C ASN A 2 39.74 -2.12 0.96
N GLY A 3 38.46 -1.91 1.26
CA GLY A 3 37.84 -0.60 1.52
C GLY A 3 37.87 0.48 0.41
N ILE A 4 38.43 0.20 -0.78
CA ILE A 4 38.55 1.18 -1.88
C ILE A 4 37.72 0.72 -3.07
N SER A 5 36.92 1.64 -3.62
CA SER A 5 36.13 1.43 -4.84
C SER A 5 37.01 1.41 -6.07
N LEU A 6 36.65 0.64 -7.09
CA LEU A 6 37.45 0.56 -8.33
C LEU A 6 37.61 1.93 -9.00
N ILE A 7 36.54 2.73 -8.98
CA ILE A 7 36.47 4.09 -9.52
C ILE A 7 36.01 5.00 -8.39
N ASN A 8 36.83 6.00 -8.07
CA ASN A 8 36.48 7.03 -7.09
C ASN A 8 36.41 8.39 -7.81
N ILE A 9 35.26 9.05 -7.72
CA ILE A 9 35.01 10.33 -8.36
C ILE A 9 34.78 11.36 -7.27
N LYS A 10 35.70 12.30 -7.13
CA LYS A 10 35.57 13.48 -6.28
C LYS A 10 35.91 14.69 -7.13
N SER A 11 34.90 15.27 -7.76
CA SER A 11 35.08 16.50 -8.53
C SER A 11 34.33 17.63 -7.85
N ASP A 12 35.05 18.70 -7.58
CA ASP A 12 34.59 19.98 -7.07
C ASP A 12 34.58 21.03 -8.20
N LYS A 13 34.54 20.60 -9.46
CA LYS A 13 34.49 21.45 -10.65
C LYS A 13 33.56 20.83 -11.67
N VAL A 14 32.98 21.68 -12.52
CA VAL A 14 32.16 21.26 -13.67
C VAL A 14 32.89 20.17 -14.46
N SER A 15 32.31 18.97 -14.49
CA SER A 15 32.92 17.82 -15.16
C SER A 15 31.85 16.80 -15.55
N THR A 16 32.15 16.00 -16.56
CA THR A 16 31.31 14.87 -16.96
C THR A 16 32.17 13.62 -17.06
N VAL A 17 31.75 12.58 -16.35
CA VAL A 17 32.35 11.25 -16.43
C VAL A 17 31.33 10.30 -17.04
N THR A 18 31.70 9.65 -18.14
CA THR A 18 30.85 8.66 -18.82
C THR A 18 31.50 7.29 -18.77
N ILE A 19 30.75 6.30 -18.29
CA ILE A 19 31.10 4.88 -18.33
C ILE A 19 30.09 4.20 -19.25
N SER A 20 30.59 3.56 -20.31
CA SER A 20 29.79 2.96 -21.37
C SER A 20 30.31 1.57 -21.71
N GLN A 21 29.42 0.67 -22.15
CA GLN A 21 29.76 -0.64 -22.73
C GLN A 21 30.75 -1.48 -21.90
N THR A 22 30.69 -1.38 -20.58
CA THR A 22 31.66 -1.99 -19.66
C THR A 22 30.99 -3.04 -18.79
N THR A 23 31.66 -4.16 -18.58
CA THR A 23 31.20 -5.22 -17.67
C THR A 23 32.08 -5.27 -16.43
N PHE A 24 31.45 -5.12 -15.27
CA PHE A 24 32.04 -5.31 -13.94
C PHE A 24 31.49 -6.61 -13.36
N THR A 25 32.36 -7.52 -12.94
CA THR A 25 31.97 -8.88 -12.53
C THR A 25 32.67 -9.28 -11.24
N SER A 26 31.89 -9.74 -10.26
CA SER A 26 32.39 -10.32 -9.01
C SER A 26 33.32 -9.37 -8.23
N ILE A 27 32.97 -8.09 -8.20
CA ILE A 27 33.72 -7.08 -7.46
C ILE A 27 33.17 -7.01 -6.04
N ALA A 28 33.95 -7.50 -5.08
CA ALA A 28 33.57 -7.50 -3.67
C ALA A 28 34.51 -6.64 -2.81
N GLN A 29 33.93 -5.89 -1.87
CA GLN A 29 34.66 -5.21 -0.81
C GLN A 29 34.51 -5.96 0.51
N THR A 30 35.60 -6.07 1.26
CA THR A 30 35.64 -6.61 2.62
C THR A 30 35.84 -5.47 3.60
N GLY A 31 35.14 -5.51 4.76
CA GLY A 31 35.09 -4.42 5.73
C GLY A 31 34.07 -3.34 5.37
N THR A 32 34.25 -2.16 5.96
CA THR A 32 33.47 -0.96 5.63
C THR A 32 33.79 -0.48 4.21
N GLY A 33 32.76 -0.08 3.46
CA GLY A 33 32.92 0.28 2.06
C GLY A 33 31.59 0.60 1.38
N THR A 34 31.62 1.58 0.48
CA THR A 34 30.45 2.02 -0.28
C THR A 34 30.76 2.01 -1.77
N GLY A 35 29.83 1.50 -2.59
CA GLY A 35 29.97 1.48 -4.04
C GLY A 35 31.22 0.72 -4.48
N THR A 36 31.19 -0.61 -4.50
CA THR A 36 32.42 -1.40 -4.76
C THR A 36 33.08 -1.09 -6.09
N VAL A 37 32.28 -0.75 -7.09
CA VAL A 37 32.75 -0.37 -8.41
C VAL A 37 32.92 1.14 -8.49
N ILE A 38 31.87 1.90 -8.18
CA ILE A 38 31.88 3.36 -8.32
C ILE A 38 31.46 3.99 -6.99
N ASN A 39 32.31 4.88 -6.49
CA ASN A 39 31.96 5.78 -5.39
C ASN A 39 32.16 7.22 -5.84
N ALA A 40 31.09 8.00 -5.87
CA ALA A 40 31.09 9.32 -6.47
C ALA A 40 30.52 10.39 -5.53
N GLN A 41 31.18 11.54 -5.49
CA GLN A 41 30.71 12.78 -4.90
C GLN A 41 30.64 13.83 -6.01
N LEU A 42 29.42 14.18 -6.41
CA LEU A 42 29.13 15.07 -7.52
C LEU A 42 28.67 16.42 -6.96
N GLN A 43 29.47 17.46 -7.21
CA GLN A 43 29.23 18.83 -6.76
C GLN A 43 29.54 19.79 -7.90
N GLN A 44 29.01 21.01 -7.85
CA GLN A 44 29.33 22.08 -8.83
C GLN A 44 29.13 21.62 -10.29
N ASP A 45 27.91 21.16 -10.59
CA ASP A 45 27.46 20.79 -11.94
C ASP A 45 28.19 19.56 -12.51
N CYS A 46 28.60 18.64 -11.63
CA CYS A 46 29.20 17.37 -12.04
C CYS A 46 28.15 16.36 -12.52
N ILE A 47 28.46 15.69 -13.61
CA ILE A 47 27.61 14.65 -14.18
C ILE A 47 28.36 13.31 -14.22
N LEU A 48 27.76 12.27 -13.65
CA LEU A 48 28.17 10.88 -13.86
C LEU A 48 27.12 10.17 -14.71
N LYS A 49 27.51 9.67 -15.88
CA LYS A 49 26.66 8.84 -16.75
C LYS A 49 27.18 7.40 -16.79
N VAL A 50 26.31 6.44 -16.50
CA VAL A 50 26.52 5.00 -16.70
C VAL A 50 25.52 4.53 -17.76
N THR A 51 25.99 4.07 -18.91
CA THR A 51 25.15 3.98 -20.12
C THR A 51 25.57 2.83 -21.02
N ASP A 52 24.85 2.68 -22.13
CA ASP A 52 25.23 1.86 -23.29
C ASP A 52 25.48 0.40 -22.87
N SER A 53 24.50 -0.18 -22.19
CA SER A 53 24.50 -1.60 -21.79
C SER A 53 25.66 -2.00 -20.88
N CYS A 54 26.10 -1.14 -19.96
CA CYS A 54 27.00 -1.58 -18.89
C CYS A 54 26.35 -2.68 -18.04
N ILE A 55 27.16 -3.60 -17.52
CA ILE A 55 26.72 -4.71 -16.69
C ILE A 55 27.48 -4.69 -15.38
N PHE A 56 26.76 -4.71 -14.27
CA PHE A 56 27.27 -4.92 -12.92
C PHE A 56 26.75 -6.25 -12.42
N TYR A 57 27.58 -7.29 -12.55
CA TYR A 57 27.21 -8.64 -12.15
C TYR A 57 27.93 -9.00 -10.85
N ASN A 58 27.16 -9.42 -9.84
CA ASN A 58 27.69 -9.93 -8.56
C ASN A 58 28.65 -8.95 -7.87
N CYS A 59 28.30 -7.66 -7.84
CA CYS A 59 29.06 -6.62 -7.14
C CYS A 59 28.52 -6.45 -5.72
N SER A 60 29.38 -6.53 -4.70
CA SER A 60 28.92 -6.66 -3.31
C SER A 60 29.78 -5.98 -2.25
N THR A 61 29.14 -5.22 -1.36
CA THR A 61 29.73 -4.79 -0.08
C THR A 61 29.40 -5.80 1.03
N GLN A 62 29.99 -5.65 2.21
CA GLN A 62 29.56 -6.42 3.39
C GLN A 62 28.16 -5.97 3.86
N GLN A 63 27.52 -6.81 4.67
CA GLN A 63 26.17 -6.60 5.17
C GLN A 63 26.16 -6.05 6.62
N ASN A 64 26.92 -4.98 6.86
CA ASN A 64 27.00 -4.28 8.15
C ASN A 64 26.71 -2.76 8.02
N ASP A 65 26.58 -2.09 9.17
CA ASP A 65 25.90 -0.80 9.33
C ASP A 65 26.45 0.42 8.54
N ASP A 66 27.58 0.30 7.84
CA ASP A 66 28.17 1.41 7.06
C ASP A 66 28.25 1.12 5.55
N ASN A 67 27.77 -0.04 5.11
CA ASN A 67 27.88 -0.47 3.72
C ASN A 67 26.68 -0.03 2.88
N ARG A 68 26.96 0.62 1.75
CA ARG A 68 25.91 1.13 0.85
C ARG A 68 26.28 0.97 -0.60
N GLY A 69 25.31 0.65 -1.46
CA GLY A 69 25.52 0.51 -2.89
C GLY A 69 26.45 -0.66 -3.23
N GLY A 70 25.90 -1.84 -3.49
CA GLY A 70 26.73 -3.02 -3.78
C GLY A 70 27.61 -2.82 -5.01
N ALA A 71 27.14 -2.05 -6.00
CA ALA A 71 27.91 -1.63 -7.16
C ALA A 71 28.29 -0.15 -7.09
N ILE A 72 27.32 0.72 -6.84
CA ILE A 72 27.47 2.17 -6.98
C ILE A 72 26.97 2.88 -5.73
N ASN A 73 27.78 3.79 -5.20
CA ASN A 73 27.37 4.76 -4.19
C ASN A 73 27.61 6.18 -4.71
N THR A 74 26.60 7.03 -4.66
CA THR A 74 26.71 8.42 -5.14
C THR A 74 26.10 9.43 -4.18
N VAL A 75 26.80 10.53 -3.94
CA VAL A 75 26.23 11.76 -3.37
C VAL A 75 26.13 12.80 -4.47
N VAL A 76 24.95 13.32 -4.74
CA VAL A 76 24.69 14.34 -5.76
C VAL A 76 24.21 15.60 -5.06
N ASN A 77 25.02 16.67 -5.13
CA ASN A 77 24.76 17.92 -4.44
C ASN A 77 24.84 19.10 -5.40
N GLY A 78 23.75 19.86 -5.51
CA GLY A 78 23.64 21.04 -6.38
C GLY A 78 22.71 20.83 -7.57
N SER A 79 22.09 21.91 -8.03
CA SER A 79 20.97 21.91 -8.98
C SER A 79 21.29 21.40 -10.38
N ASN A 80 22.56 21.42 -10.80
CA ASN A 80 22.95 20.88 -12.10
C ASN A 80 23.83 19.62 -11.98
N SER A 81 24.07 19.13 -10.75
CA SER A 81 24.80 17.88 -10.53
C SER A 81 23.85 16.70 -10.79
N GLN A 82 24.30 15.70 -11.53
CA GLN A 82 23.45 14.60 -11.97
C GLN A 82 24.15 13.25 -11.91
N PHE A 83 23.43 12.24 -11.43
CA PHE A 83 23.76 10.85 -11.64
C PHE A 83 22.75 10.22 -12.60
N ILE A 84 23.22 9.71 -13.73
CA ILE A 84 22.39 9.17 -14.80
C ILE A 84 22.78 7.72 -15.05
N VAL A 85 21.82 6.82 -14.99
CA VAL A 85 21.94 5.43 -15.41
C VAL A 85 20.92 5.16 -16.50
N SER A 86 21.36 4.81 -17.70
CA SER A 86 20.47 4.69 -18.84
C SER A 86 20.85 3.58 -19.83
N ASP A 87 20.01 3.39 -20.85
CA ASP A 87 20.40 2.71 -22.09
C ASP A 87 20.78 1.22 -21.89
N LEU A 88 19.84 0.45 -21.31
CA LEU A 88 19.92 -1.00 -21.11
C LEU A 88 21.02 -1.47 -20.14
N VAL A 89 21.41 -0.60 -19.20
CA VAL A 89 22.31 -0.99 -18.10
C VAL A 89 21.66 -2.07 -17.23
N LYS A 90 22.47 -3.00 -16.73
CA LYS A 90 22.01 -4.11 -15.89
C LYS A 90 22.78 -4.18 -14.58
N PHE A 91 22.05 -4.36 -13.49
CA PHE A 91 22.55 -4.76 -12.18
C PHE A 91 21.98 -6.12 -11.85
N GLU A 92 22.84 -7.12 -11.72
CA GLU A 92 22.43 -8.51 -11.50
C GLU A 92 23.17 -9.05 -10.28
N LYS A 93 22.41 -9.60 -9.32
CA LYS A 93 22.97 -10.23 -8.11
C LYS A 93 23.86 -9.31 -7.28
N CYS A 94 23.63 -8.00 -7.34
CA CYS A 94 24.35 -7.05 -6.50
C CYS A 94 23.84 -7.13 -5.06
N GLN A 95 24.73 -6.93 -4.09
CA GLN A 95 24.42 -7.08 -2.67
C GLN A 95 25.04 -5.97 -1.82
N SER A 96 24.30 -5.50 -0.82
CA SER A 96 24.80 -4.52 0.15
C SER A 96 24.02 -4.59 1.47
N PHE A 97 24.41 -3.80 2.46
CA PHE A 97 23.56 -3.53 3.62
C PHE A 97 22.39 -2.61 3.24
N GLN A 98 22.67 -1.48 2.57
CA GLN A 98 21.64 -0.63 1.94
C GLN A 98 21.91 -0.47 0.44
N GLY A 99 20.87 -0.52 -0.40
CA GLY A 99 20.99 -0.35 -1.84
C GLY A 99 21.78 -1.47 -2.49
N GLY A 100 21.14 -2.62 -2.76
CA GLY A 100 21.86 -3.81 -3.21
C GLY A 100 22.69 -3.56 -4.47
N ALA A 101 22.18 -2.75 -5.40
CA ALA A 101 22.95 -2.24 -6.53
C ALA A 101 23.43 -0.80 -6.30
N ILE A 102 22.49 0.12 -6.04
CA ILE A 102 22.74 1.56 -6.01
C ILE A 102 22.33 2.13 -4.65
N SER A 103 23.21 2.93 -4.07
CA SER A 103 22.89 3.88 -3.01
C SER A 103 23.08 5.29 -3.53
N VAL A 104 22.08 6.15 -3.39
CA VAL A 104 22.15 7.54 -3.82
C VAL A 104 21.59 8.51 -2.77
N GLU A 105 22.36 9.55 -2.50
CA GLU A 105 21.95 10.69 -1.68
C GLU A 105 21.84 11.93 -2.56
N LEU A 106 20.66 12.57 -2.54
CA LEU A 106 20.34 13.74 -3.35
C LEU A 106 20.15 14.95 -2.44
N LEU A 107 21.01 15.95 -2.60
CA LEU A 107 21.11 17.15 -1.78
C LEU A 107 20.97 18.40 -2.65
N ASN A 108 20.38 19.47 -2.11
CA ASN A 108 20.35 20.80 -2.74
C ASN A 108 20.04 20.74 -4.25
N MET A 109 18.89 20.17 -4.60
CA MET A 109 18.41 19.99 -5.98
C MET A 109 19.19 18.97 -6.83
N GLY A 110 19.99 18.10 -6.23
CA GLY A 110 20.68 17.01 -6.92
C GLY A 110 19.71 16.04 -7.59
N ILE A 111 20.14 15.50 -8.75
CA ILE A 111 19.27 14.70 -9.62
C ILE A 111 19.84 13.30 -9.81
N CYS A 112 18.98 12.28 -9.68
CA CYS A 112 19.24 10.92 -10.14
C CYS A 112 18.22 10.52 -11.20
N VAL A 113 18.70 10.02 -12.34
CA VAL A 113 17.86 9.49 -13.43
C VAL A 113 18.23 8.04 -13.68
N VAL A 114 17.23 7.15 -13.66
CA VAL A 114 17.33 5.74 -14.00
C VAL A 114 16.36 5.47 -15.14
N ASN A 115 16.86 5.18 -16.34
CA ASN A 115 16.05 5.11 -17.55
C ASN A 115 16.34 3.85 -18.35
N ASN A 116 15.36 2.96 -18.53
CA ASN A 116 15.56 1.70 -19.27
C ASN A 116 16.71 0.85 -18.68
N VAL A 117 16.63 0.59 -17.38
CA VAL A 117 17.64 -0.16 -16.60
C VAL A 117 17.02 -1.43 -16.03
N GLN A 118 17.81 -2.49 -15.86
CA GLN A 118 17.37 -3.72 -15.20
C GLN A 118 18.09 -3.90 -13.86
N PHE A 119 17.32 -4.14 -12.80
CA PHE A 119 17.77 -4.64 -11.51
C PHE A 119 17.21 -6.03 -11.33
N LYS A 120 18.07 -7.02 -11.17
CA LYS A 120 17.67 -8.41 -11.06
C LYS A 120 18.40 -9.11 -9.93
N GLU A 121 17.64 -9.79 -9.08
CA GLU A 121 18.17 -10.59 -7.97
C GLU A 121 19.08 -9.77 -7.03
N CYS A 122 18.86 -8.45 -6.91
CA CYS A 122 19.62 -7.62 -5.98
C CYS A 122 19.13 -7.84 -4.55
N THR A 123 20.05 -7.97 -3.59
CA THR A 123 19.70 -8.36 -2.21
C THR A 123 20.29 -7.41 -1.18
N VAL A 124 19.51 -7.13 -0.14
CA VAL A 124 19.95 -6.37 1.04
C VAL A 124 19.43 -6.98 2.33
N ASN A 125 20.12 -6.70 3.43
CA ASN A 125 19.67 -7.04 4.78
C ASN A 125 19.35 -5.79 5.62
N ASN A 126 19.15 -4.63 5.01
CA ASN A 126 18.58 -3.48 5.72
C ASN A 126 17.54 -2.79 4.85
N ASP A 127 17.96 -2.10 3.78
CA ASP A 127 17.09 -1.15 3.08
C ASP A 127 17.32 -1.12 1.56
N GLY A 128 16.24 -1.15 0.76
CA GLY A 128 16.30 -0.94 -0.70
C GLY A 128 17.06 -2.01 -1.47
N GLY A 129 16.41 -3.12 -1.84
CA GLY A 129 17.08 -4.28 -2.45
C GLY A 129 17.77 -3.96 -3.79
N GLY A 130 17.15 -3.18 -4.67
CA GLY A 130 17.82 -2.62 -5.85
C GLY A 130 18.47 -1.27 -5.56
N ILE A 131 17.64 -0.30 -5.17
CA ILE A 131 18.05 1.10 -4.95
C ILE A 131 17.69 1.54 -3.53
N TYR A 132 18.65 2.16 -2.86
CA TYR A 132 18.42 2.94 -1.65
C TYR A 132 18.60 4.42 -1.97
N THR A 133 17.58 5.25 -1.72
CA THR A 133 17.61 6.68 -2.00
C THR A 133 17.31 7.52 -0.77
N GLN A 134 18.15 8.53 -0.54
CA GLN A 134 17.91 9.58 0.44
C GLN A 134 17.73 10.93 -0.26
N LEU A 135 16.58 11.57 -0.04
CA LEU A 135 16.27 12.92 -0.51
C LEU A 135 16.38 13.87 0.69
N ARG A 136 17.45 14.66 0.75
CA ARG A 136 17.73 15.53 1.90
C ARG A 136 17.93 16.99 1.50
N GLU A 137 17.87 17.87 2.49
CA GLU A 137 17.94 19.32 2.36
C GLU A 137 16.74 19.89 1.57
N THR A 138 16.87 20.08 0.25
CA THR A 138 15.79 20.66 -0.57
C THR A 138 15.90 20.24 -2.03
N GLY A 139 14.75 20.01 -2.67
CA GLY A 139 14.59 19.92 -4.13
C GLY A 139 15.21 18.70 -4.83
N GLY A 140 15.73 17.71 -4.08
CA GLY A 140 16.30 16.50 -4.67
C GLY A 140 15.28 15.76 -5.54
N THR A 141 15.71 15.21 -6.67
CA THR A 141 14.80 14.53 -7.61
C THR A 141 15.34 13.17 -8.03
N LEU A 142 14.59 12.11 -7.73
CA LEU A 142 14.79 10.76 -8.28
C LEU A 142 13.76 10.52 -9.40
N THR A 143 14.23 10.17 -10.59
CA THR A 143 13.37 9.81 -11.74
C THR A 143 13.70 8.40 -12.22
N ILE A 144 12.71 7.52 -12.27
CA ILE A 144 12.84 6.13 -12.74
C ILE A 144 11.82 5.90 -13.86
N THR A 145 12.28 5.63 -15.07
CA THR A 145 11.40 5.61 -16.24
C THR A 145 11.76 4.56 -17.28
N ASN A 146 10.90 4.45 -18.29
CA ASN A 146 11.07 3.69 -19.54
C ASN A 146 11.40 2.22 -19.32
N HIS A 147 10.40 1.38 -19.02
CA HIS A 147 10.59 -0.08 -18.90
C HIS A 147 11.68 -0.52 -17.91
N THR A 148 12.12 0.38 -17.01
CA THR A 148 13.03 0.01 -15.93
C THR A 148 12.37 -1.10 -15.12
N SER A 149 13.14 -2.15 -14.80
CA SER A 149 12.59 -3.34 -14.17
C SER A 149 13.34 -3.69 -12.89
N PHE A 150 12.60 -4.08 -11.86
CA PHE A 150 13.08 -4.66 -10.62
C PHE A 150 12.50 -6.07 -10.53
N VAL A 151 13.35 -7.08 -10.70
CA VAL A 151 12.93 -8.47 -10.80
C VAL A 151 13.60 -9.27 -9.69
N GLN A 152 12.79 -9.82 -8.78
CA GLN A 152 13.26 -10.64 -7.67
C GLN A 152 14.30 -9.91 -6.80
N CYS A 153 14.14 -8.60 -6.61
CA CYS A 153 14.95 -7.86 -5.66
C CYS A 153 14.40 -8.04 -4.24
N ILE A 154 15.27 -8.30 -3.27
CA ILE A 154 14.87 -8.81 -1.95
C ILE A 154 15.51 -7.97 -0.84
N ASN A 155 14.68 -7.58 0.13
CA ASN A 155 15.09 -7.06 1.42
C ASN A 155 14.71 -8.06 2.52
N THR A 156 15.65 -8.48 3.37
CA THR A 156 15.38 -9.51 4.39
C THR A 156 15.10 -8.97 5.80
N ILE A 157 15.18 -7.65 6.04
CA ILE A 157 15.01 -7.08 7.40
C ILE A 157 14.00 -5.93 7.44
N TRP A 158 14.10 -4.95 6.54
CA TRP A 158 13.12 -3.85 6.47
C TRP A 158 12.42 -3.82 5.11
N GLY A 159 12.32 -2.64 4.49
CA GLY A 159 11.39 -2.43 3.40
C GLY A 159 12.02 -2.19 2.04
N GLY A 160 11.22 -2.37 1.01
CA GLY A 160 11.56 -1.98 -0.35
C GLY A 160 12.51 -2.98 -0.98
N GLY A 161 11.99 -4.16 -1.34
CA GLY A 161 12.78 -5.15 -2.06
C GLY A 161 13.30 -4.60 -3.38
N GLY A 162 12.53 -3.75 -4.08
CA GLY A 162 13.00 -2.98 -5.22
C GLY A 162 13.71 -1.69 -4.79
N ILE A 163 12.97 -0.79 -4.15
CA ILE A 163 13.42 0.58 -3.86
C ILE A 163 13.02 0.98 -2.44
N MET A 164 13.96 1.60 -1.72
CA MET A 164 13.62 2.42 -0.57
C MET A 164 13.81 3.90 -0.89
N ILE A 165 12.82 4.71 -0.50
CA ILE A 165 12.82 6.17 -0.59
C ILE A 165 12.66 6.73 0.83
N SER A 166 13.72 7.36 1.32
CA SER A 166 13.71 8.12 2.58
C SER A 166 13.83 9.60 2.26
N SER A 167 12.82 10.41 2.63
CA SER A 167 12.83 11.85 2.33
C SER A 167 12.61 12.71 3.56
N ASN A 168 13.50 13.67 3.79
CA ASN A 168 13.28 14.78 4.71
C ASN A 168 13.52 16.15 4.06
N GLY A 169 13.94 16.19 2.79
CA GLY A 169 14.18 17.44 2.08
C GLY A 169 12.89 18.06 1.55
N LEU A 170 12.68 19.35 1.79
CA LEU A 170 11.54 20.12 1.27
C LEU A 170 11.52 20.11 -0.26
N ASN A 171 10.33 20.05 -0.86
CA ASN A 171 10.15 20.06 -2.32
C ASN A 171 10.89 18.91 -3.05
N SER A 172 11.23 17.84 -2.35
CA SER A 172 11.86 16.67 -2.96
C SER A 172 10.84 15.84 -3.72
N ARG A 173 11.30 15.17 -4.78
CA ARG A 173 10.41 14.45 -5.70
C ARG A 173 10.95 13.08 -6.07
N CYS A 174 10.06 12.10 -6.10
CA CYS A 174 10.28 10.82 -6.74
C CYS A 174 9.25 10.63 -7.86
N ILE A 175 9.72 10.30 -9.06
CA ILE A 175 8.86 10.07 -10.23
C ILE A 175 9.19 8.68 -10.76
N ILE A 176 8.18 7.81 -10.82
CA ILE A 176 8.26 6.46 -11.38
C ILE A 176 7.20 6.39 -12.48
N SER A 177 7.60 6.35 -13.75
CA SER A 177 6.65 6.40 -14.87
C SER A 177 7.08 5.60 -16.09
N ASP A 178 6.22 5.54 -17.11
CA ASP A 178 6.56 4.97 -18.42
C ASP A 178 6.90 3.48 -18.36
N LYS A 179 5.95 2.68 -17.83
CA LYS A 179 5.99 1.20 -17.83
C LYS A 179 7.10 0.61 -16.96
N VAL A 180 7.37 1.20 -15.81
CA VAL A 180 8.26 0.58 -14.82
C VAL A 180 7.61 -0.68 -14.25
N ILE A 181 8.41 -1.74 -14.08
CA ILE A 181 7.95 -3.06 -13.66
C ILE A 181 8.63 -3.44 -12.35
N PHE A 182 7.83 -3.87 -11.37
CA PHE A 182 8.28 -4.57 -10.18
C PHE A 182 7.71 -5.98 -10.21
N GLU A 183 8.57 -6.98 -10.36
CA GLU A 183 8.18 -8.38 -10.45
C GLU A 183 8.80 -9.17 -9.31
N LYS A 184 7.95 -9.80 -8.48
CA LYS A 184 8.35 -10.74 -7.43
C LYS A 184 9.38 -10.17 -6.44
N CYS A 185 9.33 -8.86 -6.20
CA CYS A 185 10.11 -8.23 -5.13
C CYS A 185 9.58 -8.64 -3.75
N ASP A 186 10.48 -8.82 -2.79
CA ASP A 186 10.19 -9.35 -1.45
C ASP A 186 10.81 -8.45 -0.37
N ALA A 187 10.06 -8.15 0.70
CA ALA A 187 10.54 -7.35 1.82
C ALA A 187 9.80 -7.64 3.13
N GLU A 188 10.31 -7.13 4.26
CA GLU A 188 9.54 -7.12 5.51
C GLU A 188 8.34 -6.16 5.41
N ARG A 189 8.47 -5.04 4.69
CA ARG A 189 7.42 -4.03 4.43
C ARG A 189 7.55 -3.48 3.01
N GLY A 190 6.45 -3.33 2.28
CA GLY A 190 6.53 -2.79 0.91
C GLY A 190 7.45 -3.63 0.02
N GLY A 191 6.99 -4.81 -0.41
CA GLY A 191 7.79 -5.78 -1.15
C GLY A 191 8.57 -5.19 -2.32
N ALA A 192 7.95 -4.25 -3.04
CA ALA A 192 8.59 -3.49 -4.09
C ALA A 192 9.15 -2.15 -3.59
N ILE A 193 8.31 -1.31 -2.98
CA ILE A 193 8.67 0.08 -2.62
C ILE A 193 8.37 0.34 -1.15
N PHE A 194 9.34 0.93 -0.47
CA PHE A 194 9.21 1.43 0.90
C PHE A 194 9.48 2.93 0.95
N ILE A 195 8.46 3.70 1.31
CA ILE A 195 8.49 5.16 1.35
C ILE A 195 8.29 5.62 2.79
N ILE A 196 9.27 6.33 3.34
CA ILE A 196 9.20 6.85 4.71
C ILE A 196 9.74 8.29 4.78
N PRO A 197 9.29 9.08 5.78
CA PRO A 197 10.03 10.28 6.16
C PRO A 197 11.47 9.91 6.54
N GLY A 198 12.40 10.83 6.36
CA GLY A 198 13.77 10.64 6.81
C GLY A 198 13.82 10.38 8.32
N PHE A 199 14.83 9.61 8.75
CA PHE A 199 14.98 9.09 10.13
C PHE A 199 15.09 10.14 11.25
N TRP A 200 15.02 11.44 10.92
CA TRP A 200 15.20 12.55 11.85
C TRP A 200 13.89 13.36 11.96
N TRP A 201 13.12 13.02 12.98
CA TRP A 201 11.81 13.52 13.42
C TRP A 201 11.70 15.04 13.71
N TYR A 202 12.74 15.83 13.46
CA TYR A 202 12.77 17.28 13.72
C TYR A 202 12.62 18.15 12.47
N ASN A 203 12.61 17.56 11.27
CA ASN A 203 12.31 18.25 10.02
C ASN A 203 11.78 17.24 9.01
N ILE A 204 10.47 17.03 9.00
CA ILE A 204 9.82 16.23 7.97
C ILE A 204 9.47 17.23 6.86
N GLY A 205 10.28 17.25 5.81
CA GLY A 205 10.02 18.09 4.64
C GLY A 205 8.90 17.51 3.77
N SER A 206 8.12 18.39 3.14
CA SER A 206 7.14 18.01 2.12
C SER A 206 7.85 17.33 0.94
N TYR A 207 7.50 16.08 0.69
CA TYR A 207 8.01 15.31 -0.45
C TYR A 207 6.87 14.73 -1.26
N THR A 208 7.09 14.59 -2.56
CA THR A 208 6.08 14.03 -3.47
C THR A 208 6.63 12.78 -4.14
N ALA A 209 5.85 11.71 -4.13
CA ALA A 209 6.10 10.51 -4.90
C ALA A 209 4.97 10.34 -5.91
N THR A 210 5.30 10.21 -7.18
CA THR A 210 4.32 9.94 -8.26
C THR A 210 4.70 8.64 -8.95
N ILE A 211 3.75 7.72 -9.02
CA ILE A 211 3.88 6.45 -9.73
C ILE A 211 2.82 6.44 -10.83
N SER A 212 3.20 6.27 -12.09
CA SER A 212 2.23 6.22 -13.18
C SER A 212 2.54 5.19 -14.25
N GLY A 213 1.52 4.63 -14.87
CA GLY A 213 1.70 3.71 -16.01
C GLY A 213 2.55 2.49 -15.69
N SER A 214 2.59 2.05 -14.43
CA SER A 214 3.55 1.04 -13.92
C SER A 214 2.84 -0.27 -13.56
N THR A 215 3.62 -1.33 -13.32
CA THR A 215 3.08 -2.66 -12.97
C THR A 215 3.84 -3.27 -11.80
N PHE A 216 3.09 -3.79 -10.83
CA PHE A 216 3.56 -4.58 -9.71
C PHE A 216 2.95 -5.97 -9.82
N SER A 217 3.77 -7.02 -9.99
CA SER A 217 3.30 -8.39 -10.17
C SER A 217 3.99 -9.35 -9.21
N GLY A 218 3.21 -10.03 -8.38
CA GLY A 218 3.71 -11.02 -7.42
C GLY A 218 4.62 -10.46 -6.33
N SER A 219 4.64 -9.13 -6.13
CA SER A 219 5.39 -8.51 -5.03
C SER A 219 4.76 -8.86 -3.69
N LYS A 220 5.58 -9.19 -2.70
CA LYS A 220 5.09 -9.62 -1.40
C LYS A 220 5.84 -8.98 -0.25
N SER A 221 5.17 -8.87 0.89
CA SER A 221 5.83 -8.52 2.14
C SER A 221 5.38 -9.38 3.31
N VAL A 222 6.24 -9.47 4.32
CA VAL A 222 5.89 -10.17 5.57
C VAL A 222 4.83 -9.39 6.33
N ASN A 223 5.09 -8.11 6.59
CA ASN A 223 4.18 -7.19 7.27
C ASN A 223 3.41 -6.34 6.25
N ARG A 224 3.32 -5.04 6.47
CA ARG A 224 2.37 -4.14 5.82
C ARG A 224 2.76 -3.83 4.37
N GLY A 225 1.77 -3.76 3.49
CA GLY A 225 1.93 -3.34 2.10
C GLY A 225 2.70 -4.38 1.29
N GLY A 226 2.01 -5.33 0.64
CA GLY A 226 2.71 -6.39 -0.11
C GLY A 226 3.58 -5.86 -1.24
N ALA A 227 3.15 -4.80 -1.92
CA ALA A 227 3.95 -4.12 -2.94
C ALA A 227 4.51 -2.78 -2.42
N ILE A 228 3.67 -1.92 -1.86
CA ILE A 228 4.04 -0.57 -1.43
C ILE A 228 3.68 -0.37 0.03
N PHE A 229 4.64 0.12 0.79
CA PHE A 229 4.41 0.70 2.10
C PHE A 229 4.77 2.18 2.07
N ALA A 230 3.89 3.03 2.58
CA ALA A 230 4.08 4.48 2.62
C ALA A 230 3.73 5.08 3.99
N GLU A 231 4.65 5.88 4.53
CA GLU A 231 4.40 6.83 5.61
C GLU A 231 4.42 8.26 5.07
N LEU A 232 3.26 8.92 5.11
CA LEU A 232 2.99 10.22 4.49
C LEU A 232 2.69 11.24 5.58
N TYR A 233 3.74 11.93 6.02
CA TYR A 233 3.68 12.94 7.08
C TYR A 233 3.97 14.35 6.53
N ASP A 234 3.41 15.37 7.17
CA ASP A 234 3.74 16.78 6.95
C ASP A 234 3.80 17.20 5.47
N ASP A 235 2.62 17.32 4.85
CA ASP A 235 2.41 17.64 3.42
C ASP A 235 3.03 16.65 2.42
N ALA A 236 3.58 15.51 2.87
CA ALA A 236 4.03 14.46 1.97
C ALA A 236 2.87 13.89 1.16
N ALA A 237 3.07 13.64 -0.14
CA ALA A 237 2.05 13.16 -1.04
C ALA A 237 2.51 11.93 -1.84
N LEU A 238 1.65 10.92 -1.91
CA LEU A 238 1.78 9.79 -2.83
C LEU A 238 0.63 9.81 -3.82
N THR A 239 0.96 9.94 -5.11
CA THR A 239 0.01 9.84 -6.22
C THR A 239 0.33 8.60 -7.04
N ILE A 240 -0.66 7.75 -7.29
CA ILE A 240 -0.56 6.59 -8.17
C ILE A 240 -1.64 6.70 -9.24
N ASP A 241 -1.22 6.70 -10.51
CA ASP A 241 -2.12 6.87 -11.65
C ASP A 241 -1.94 5.77 -12.68
N ASN A 242 -3.02 5.25 -13.28
CA ASN A 242 -2.98 4.31 -14.40
C ASN A 242 -1.99 3.14 -14.16
N THR A 243 -2.06 2.52 -12.99
CA THR A 243 -1.08 1.54 -12.50
C THR A 243 -1.78 0.22 -12.15
N GLN A 244 -1.07 -0.89 -12.32
CA GLN A 244 -1.63 -2.22 -12.11
C GLN A 244 -0.89 -2.96 -10.99
N PHE A 245 -1.65 -3.57 -10.09
CA PHE A 245 -1.19 -4.50 -9.07
C PHE A 245 -1.82 -5.87 -9.33
N GLU A 246 -0.98 -6.88 -9.51
CA GLU A 246 -1.39 -8.25 -9.80
C GLU A 246 -0.76 -9.19 -8.79
N SER A 247 -1.57 -10.05 -8.16
CA SER A 247 -1.08 -11.09 -7.24
C SER A 247 -0.14 -10.58 -6.14
N CYS A 248 -0.29 -9.31 -5.73
CA CYS A 248 0.51 -8.73 -4.67
C CYS A 248 -0.03 -9.18 -3.31
N TYR A 249 0.87 -9.42 -2.36
CA TYR A 249 0.49 -10.12 -1.14
C TYR A 249 1.20 -9.67 0.15
N SER A 250 0.44 -9.47 1.22
CA SER A 250 0.97 -9.36 2.59
C SER A 250 0.71 -10.64 3.36
N THR A 251 1.76 -11.21 3.97
CA THR A 251 1.64 -12.52 4.61
C THR A 251 1.03 -12.48 6.01
N ASN A 252 1.17 -11.36 6.73
CA ASN A 252 0.87 -11.30 8.16
C ASN A 252 0.36 -9.92 8.63
N SER A 253 0.00 -9.02 7.72
CA SER A 253 -0.44 -7.68 8.09
C SER A 253 -1.32 -7.04 7.00
N ASP A 254 -1.75 -5.81 7.27
CA ASP A 254 -2.67 -5.08 6.40
C ASP A 254 -2.08 -4.68 5.04
N GLY A 255 -2.97 -4.58 4.04
CA GLY A 255 -2.68 -4.04 2.72
C GLY A 255 -1.91 -5.03 1.86
N GLY A 256 -2.61 -5.92 1.16
CA GLY A 256 -1.94 -6.90 0.30
C GLY A 256 -1.15 -6.30 -0.85
N SER A 257 -1.54 -5.13 -1.34
CA SER A 257 -0.75 -4.34 -2.29
C SER A 257 -0.18 -3.09 -1.64
N ILE A 258 -1.04 -2.26 -1.06
CA ILE A 258 -0.67 -0.94 -0.55
C ILE A 258 -1.04 -0.85 0.92
N PHE A 259 -0.08 -0.43 1.74
CA PHE A 259 -0.34 0.12 3.06
C PHE A 259 0.09 1.58 3.10
N ALA A 260 -0.78 2.46 3.60
CA ALA A 260 -0.48 3.87 3.79
C ALA A 260 -0.84 4.34 5.21
N GLN A 261 0.12 4.95 5.89
CA GLN A 261 -0.10 5.68 7.14
C GLN A 261 0.03 7.18 6.86
N ILE A 262 -1.03 7.94 7.12
CA ILE A 262 -1.17 9.32 6.66
C ILE A 262 -1.44 10.23 7.85
N ASN A 263 -0.55 11.20 8.07
CA ASN A 263 -0.67 12.19 9.14
C ASN A 263 -0.25 13.55 8.61
N LEU A 264 -1.21 14.38 8.20
CA LEU A 264 -0.98 15.64 7.50
C LEU A 264 -0.39 15.48 6.07
N GLY A 265 -0.23 14.25 5.58
CA GLY A 265 0.11 13.94 4.19
C GLY A 265 -1.11 13.58 3.35
N SER A 266 -0.92 13.13 2.10
CA SER A 266 -2.02 12.81 1.19
C SER A 266 -1.78 11.58 0.33
N LEU A 267 -2.83 10.82 0.04
CA LEU A 267 -2.81 9.67 -0.86
C LEU A 267 -3.85 9.86 -1.97
N SER A 268 -3.41 9.76 -3.23
CA SER A 268 -4.29 9.78 -4.39
C SER A 268 -4.03 8.57 -5.29
N LEU A 269 -5.09 7.83 -5.60
CA LEU A 269 -5.10 6.69 -6.51
C LEU A 269 -6.13 6.98 -7.61
N ASN A 270 -5.72 6.96 -8.87
CA ASN A 270 -6.62 7.17 -9.99
C ASN A 270 -6.37 6.14 -11.10
N GLN A 271 -7.43 5.53 -11.64
CA GLN A 271 -7.31 4.51 -12.68
C GLN A 271 -6.37 3.35 -12.28
N VAL A 272 -6.43 2.93 -11.01
CA VAL A 272 -5.57 1.85 -10.49
C VAL A 272 -6.34 0.54 -10.53
N ILE A 273 -5.69 -0.51 -11.01
CA ILE A 273 -6.27 -1.85 -11.15
C ILE A 273 -5.61 -2.80 -10.15
N PHE A 274 -6.41 -3.43 -9.31
CA PHE A 274 -5.98 -4.48 -8.37
C PHE A 274 -6.61 -5.81 -8.77
N THR A 275 -5.77 -6.80 -9.08
CA THR A 275 -6.22 -8.15 -9.45
C THR A 275 -5.52 -9.19 -8.58
N ASP A 276 -6.30 -10.08 -7.98
CA ASP A 276 -5.81 -11.18 -7.12
C ASP A 276 -4.90 -10.70 -5.97
N CYS A 277 -5.11 -9.48 -5.48
CA CYS A 277 -4.31 -8.87 -4.42
C CYS A 277 -4.86 -9.27 -3.05
N ASN A 278 -4.03 -9.84 -2.19
CA ASN A 278 -4.49 -10.48 -0.97
C ASN A 278 -3.67 -10.14 0.26
N CYS A 279 -4.28 -10.16 1.44
CA CYS A 279 -3.54 -10.23 2.70
C CYS A 279 -3.96 -11.46 3.49
N THR A 280 -3.29 -11.75 4.60
CA THR A 280 -3.63 -12.88 5.47
C THR A 280 -3.74 -12.41 6.90
N GLN A 281 -4.71 -12.95 7.63
CA GLN A 281 -4.91 -12.64 9.05
C GLN A 281 -3.58 -12.71 9.82
N PRO A 282 -3.31 -11.75 10.72
CA PRO A 282 -4.22 -10.71 11.22
C PRO A 282 -4.39 -9.48 10.30
N GLY A 283 -3.92 -9.51 9.05
CA GLY A 283 -4.11 -8.42 8.10
C GLY A 283 -5.55 -8.15 7.68
N SER A 284 -5.83 -6.89 7.34
CA SER A 284 -7.06 -6.38 6.74
C SER A 284 -6.76 -5.62 5.43
N GLY A 285 -7.74 -5.44 4.56
CA GLY A 285 -7.53 -4.76 3.27
C GLY A 285 -6.73 -5.61 2.29
N GLY A 286 -7.38 -6.58 1.64
CA GLY A 286 -6.71 -7.51 0.73
C GLY A 286 -5.91 -6.81 -0.37
N ALA A 287 -6.37 -5.68 -0.88
CA ALA A 287 -5.58 -4.81 -1.76
C ALA A 287 -4.97 -3.63 -1.02
N ILE A 288 -5.78 -2.85 -0.30
CA ILE A 288 -5.38 -1.56 0.26
C ILE A 288 -5.74 -1.49 1.74
N ALA A 289 -4.79 -1.01 2.55
CA ALA A 289 -5.02 -0.61 3.93
C ALA A 289 -4.54 0.82 4.18
N ILE A 290 -5.39 1.66 4.77
CA ILE A 290 -5.11 3.08 5.02
C ILE A 290 -5.37 3.42 6.49
N ASN A 291 -4.40 4.09 7.12
CA ASN A 291 -4.55 4.68 8.44
C ASN A 291 -4.52 6.21 8.33
N GLN A 292 -5.69 6.82 8.40
CA GLN A 292 -5.89 8.27 8.27
C GLN A 292 -5.98 8.93 9.65
N GLN A 293 -4.93 9.66 10.05
CA GLN A 293 -4.81 10.16 11.42
C GLN A 293 -5.67 11.41 11.71
N ASN A 294 -5.93 12.26 10.72
CA ASN A 294 -6.67 13.52 10.91
C ASN A 294 -7.35 13.97 9.61
N SER A 295 -8.24 14.96 9.71
CA SER A 295 -9.01 15.51 8.57
C SER A 295 -8.17 16.30 7.57
N ASN A 296 -6.90 16.59 7.89
CA ASN A 296 -5.91 17.18 6.99
C ASN A 296 -5.06 16.12 6.28
N SER A 297 -5.47 14.85 6.35
CA SER A 297 -4.77 13.73 5.72
C SER A 297 -5.58 13.21 4.52
N PRO A 298 -5.76 13.99 3.42
CA PRO A 298 -6.75 13.67 2.41
C PRO A 298 -6.44 12.36 1.67
N ILE A 299 -7.49 11.60 1.41
CA ILE A 299 -7.44 10.40 0.58
C ILE A 299 -8.40 10.52 -0.60
N SER A 300 -7.94 10.13 -1.78
CA SER A 300 -8.73 10.07 -3.02
C SER A 300 -8.45 8.73 -3.71
N ILE A 301 -9.48 7.91 -3.93
CA ILE A 301 -9.40 6.71 -4.76
C ILE A 301 -10.49 6.83 -5.80
N THR A 302 -10.10 7.00 -7.06
CA THR A 302 -11.03 7.29 -8.15
C THR A 302 -10.82 6.36 -9.33
N ASP A 303 -11.90 6.04 -10.04
CA ASP A 303 -11.86 5.28 -11.30
C ASP A 303 -11.06 3.97 -11.20
N SER A 304 -11.04 3.35 -10.02
CA SER A 304 -10.16 2.22 -9.69
C SER A 304 -10.97 0.93 -9.56
N SER A 305 -10.33 -0.20 -9.85
CA SER A 305 -10.99 -1.51 -9.89
C SER A 305 -10.30 -2.55 -9.01
N PHE A 306 -11.12 -3.41 -8.41
CA PHE A 306 -10.68 -4.48 -7.51
C PHE A 306 -11.33 -5.78 -7.95
N THR A 307 -10.50 -6.74 -8.37
CA THR A 307 -10.95 -8.06 -8.81
C THR A 307 -10.28 -9.13 -7.97
N ASN A 308 -11.08 -10.04 -7.38
CA ASN A 308 -10.61 -11.17 -6.59
C ASN A 308 -9.65 -10.76 -5.44
N CYS A 309 -9.88 -9.61 -4.80
CA CYS A 309 -9.06 -9.18 -3.68
C CYS A 309 -9.61 -9.75 -2.36
N LEU A 310 -8.75 -10.40 -1.58
CA LEU A 310 -9.17 -11.23 -0.44
C LEU A 310 -8.39 -10.93 0.84
N THR A 311 -9.06 -11.08 1.98
CA THR A 311 -8.38 -11.32 3.26
C THR A 311 -8.46 -12.81 3.61
N LEU A 312 -7.31 -13.48 3.59
CA LEU A 312 -7.23 -14.93 3.76
C LEU A 312 -7.14 -15.31 5.25
N GLN A 313 -7.76 -16.46 5.57
CA GLN A 313 -7.71 -17.01 6.92
C GLN A 313 -6.30 -17.51 7.26
N ARG A 314 -5.86 -17.27 8.51
CA ARG A 314 -4.68 -17.92 9.10
C ARG A 314 -5.15 -18.86 10.21
N SER A 315 -4.79 -20.13 10.15
CA SER A 315 -5.22 -21.15 11.13
C SER A 315 -4.89 -20.83 12.59
N GLN A 316 -3.88 -19.97 12.82
CA GLN A 316 -3.41 -19.56 14.14
C GLN A 316 -4.00 -18.22 14.63
N SER A 317 -4.76 -17.49 13.80
CA SER A 317 -5.40 -16.22 14.18
C SER A 317 -6.90 -16.33 13.99
N GLN A 318 -7.68 -16.08 15.04
CA GLN A 318 -9.14 -15.94 14.97
C GLN A 318 -9.57 -14.48 15.12
N ARG A 319 -8.72 -13.55 14.70
CA ARG A 319 -8.93 -12.10 14.79
C ARG A 319 -8.57 -11.40 13.47
N TYR A 320 -9.22 -10.27 13.23
CA TYR A 320 -9.07 -9.41 12.05
C TYR A 320 -9.47 -10.12 10.74
N GLY A 321 -9.03 -9.58 9.59
CA GLY A 321 -9.43 -10.06 8.26
C GLY A 321 -10.57 -9.24 7.66
N TRP A 322 -10.70 -7.97 8.03
CA TRP A 322 -11.77 -7.11 7.51
C TRP A 322 -11.37 -6.45 6.19
N GLY A 323 -12.33 -6.05 5.37
CA GLY A 323 -12.03 -5.32 4.12
C GLY A 323 -11.39 -6.21 3.07
N GLY A 324 -12.19 -6.93 2.28
CA GLY A 324 -11.67 -7.85 1.25
C GLY A 324 -10.81 -7.13 0.22
N ALA A 325 -11.26 -5.98 -0.28
CA ALA A 325 -10.44 -5.10 -1.09
C ALA A 325 -9.80 -3.97 -0.27
N ILE A 326 -10.60 -3.16 0.42
CA ILE A 326 -10.15 -1.93 1.07
C ILE A 326 -10.46 -1.97 2.57
N TYR A 327 -9.49 -1.58 3.37
CA TYR A 327 -9.64 -1.33 4.81
C TYR A 327 -9.14 0.07 5.15
N ILE A 328 -9.92 0.84 5.91
CA ILE A 328 -9.57 2.21 6.31
C ILE A 328 -9.81 2.41 7.81
N GLN A 329 -8.80 2.92 8.52
CA GLN A 329 -8.98 3.48 9.86
C GLN A 329 -9.02 5.01 9.77
N ILE A 330 -10.15 5.61 10.17
CA ILE A 330 -10.35 7.05 10.29
C ILE A 330 -10.26 7.43 11.77
N ARG A 331 -9.38 8.37 12.14
CA ARG A 331 -9.17 8.78 13.55
C ARG A 331 -9.74 10.16 13.90
N TYR A 332 -10.65 10.67 13.09
CA TYR A 332 -11.33 11.94 13.31
C TYR A 332 -12.84 11.78 13.17
N GLN A 333 -13.59 12.77 13.68
CA GLN A 333 -15.05 12.70 13.74
C GLN A 333 -15.68 12.77 12.34
N ALA A 334 -16.77 12.03 12.15
CA ALA A 334 -17.52 11.98 10.88
C ALA A 334 -18.00 13.36 10.39
N SER A 335 -18.22 14.32 11.30
CA SER A 335 -18.61 15.70 10.98
C SER A 335 -17.55 16.47 10.19
N LEU A 336 -16.30 16.00 10.16
CA LEU A 336 -15.21 16.61 9.42
C LEU A 336 -15.00 15.96 8.05
N LEU A 337 -15.75 14.92 7.67
CA LEU A 337 -15.65 14.30 6.35
C LEU A 337 -16.17 15.25 5.27
N THR A 338 -15.37 15.44 4.23
CA THR A 338 -15.68 16.27 3.07
C THR A 338 -15.12 15.63 1.80
N GLU A 339 -15.60 16.08 0.63
CA GLU A 339 -15.08 15.67 -0.68
C GLU A 339 -13.58 15.98 -0.85
N THR A 340 -13.01 16.90 -0.07
CA THR A 340 -11.60 17.27 -0.14
C THR A 340 -10.69 16.41 0.73
N ASN A 341 -11.22 15.66 1.69
CA ASN A 341 -10.40 14.82 2.58
C ASN A 341 -10.71 13.33 2.53
N PHE A 342 -11.85 12.93 1.99
CA PHE A 342 -12.22 11.54 1.85
C PHE A 342 -13.07 11.39 0.59
N LEU A 343 -12.50 10.79 -0.46
CA LEU A 343 -13.18 10.58 -1.73
C LEU A 343 -12.88 9.18 -2.27
N LEU A 344 -13.92 8.38 -2.49
CA LEU A 344 -13.86 7.02 -3.01
C LEU A 344 -14.86 6.86 -4.17
N THR A 345 -14.61 7.46 -5.33
CA THR A 345 -15.62 7.53 -6.39
C THR A 345 -15.29 6.67 -7.60
N ASP A 346 -16.34 6.25 -8.32
CA ASP A 346 -16.25 5.52 -9.57
C ASP A 346 -15.48 4.20 -9.43
N LEU A 347 -15.60 3.58 -8.27
CA LEU A 347 -14.94 2.32 -7.96
C LEU A 347 -15.68 1.14 -8.59
N SER A 348 -14.98 0.03 -8.80
CA SER A 348 -15.60 -1.24 -9.19
C SER A 348 -15.02 -2.40 -8.40
N PHE A 349 -15.89 -3.30 -7.96
CA PHE A 349 -15.52 -4.48 -7.18
C PHE A 349 -16.09 -5.73 -7.85
N THR A 350 -15.26 -6.75 -8.03
CA THR A 350 -15.66 -8.07 -8.52
C THR A 350 -15.03 -9.14 -7.64
N ASN A 351 -15.85 -10.02 -7.07
CA ASN A 351 -15.41 -11.18 -6.27
C ASN A 351 -14.41 -10.83 -5.14
N CYS A 352 -14.53 -9.65 -4.53
CA CYS A 352 -13.75 -9.34 -3.35
C CYS A 352 -14.39 -10.00 -2.13
N THR A 353 -13.60 -10.47 -1.17
CA THR A 353 -14.15 -11.20 0.00
C THR A 353 -13.29 -10.98 1.22
N ALA A 354 -13.93 -10.57 2.30
CA ALA A 354 -13.31 -10.46 3.61
C ALA A 354 -13.50 -11.78 4.39
N PHE A 355 -12.63 -12.04 5.36
CA PHE A 355 -12.83 -13.11 6.32
C PHE A 355 -14.15 -12.89 7.06
N GLN A 356 -14.97 -13.95 7.17
CA GLN A 356 -16.34 -13.91 7.70
C GLN A 356 -17.29 -12.94 6.97
N ASN A 357 -16.96 -12.52 5.75
CA ASN A 357 -17.69 -11.51 4.98
C ASN A 357 -17.83 -10.15 5.71
N ILE A 358 -16.83 -9.77 6.51
CA ILE A 358 -16.85 -8.51 7.26
C ILE A 358 -16.27 -7.39 6.38
N GLY A 359 -17.12 -6.77 5.56
CA GLY A 359 -16.76 -5.72 4.62
C GLY A 359 -16.02 -6.29 3.41
N ASN A 360 -16.70 -7.04 2.55
CA ASN A 360 -16.07 -7.66 1.37
C ASN A 360 -15.36 -6.66 0.45
N ASN A 361 -15.95 -5.48 0.24
CA ASN A 361 -15.37 -4.44 -0.60
C ASN A 361 -14.64 -3.42 0.26
N LEU A 362 -15.30 -2.93 1.31
CA LEU A 362 -14.80 -1.87 2.17
C LEU A 362 -15.14 -2.15 3.63
N HIS A 363 -14.13 -2.00 4.48
CA HIS A 363 -14.31 -1.92 5.92
C HIS A 363 -13.73 -0.63 6.50
N ILE A 364 -14.48 0.03 7.38
CA ILE A 364 -14.03 1.27 8.04
C ILE A 364 -14.06 1.13 9.57
N ILE A 365 -12.92 1.40 10.21
CA ILE A 365 -12.89 1.75 11.63
C ILE A 365 -13.06 3.26 11.75
N SER A 366 -13.95 3.72 12.62
CA SER A 366 -14.15 5.13 12.90
C SER A 366 -14.62 5.39 14.33
N PRO A 367 -14.59 6.63 14.84
CA PRO A 367 -15.13 6.93 16.17
C PRO A 367 -16.63 6.62 16.30
N ASP A 368 -17.38 6.79 15.21
CA ASP A 368 -18.81 6.46 15.09
C ASP A 368 -19.09 6.00 13.66
N THR A 369 -19.31 4.70 13.51
CA THR A 369 -19.54 4.02 12.22
C THR A 369 -20.83 4.47 11.59
N HIS A 370 -21.88 4.66 12.39
CA HIS A 370 -23.17 5.10 11.88
C HIS A 370 -23.09 6.51 11.33
N ALA A 371 -22.50 7.44 12.09
CA ALA A 371 -22.31 8.83 11.66
C ALA A 371 -21.39 8.91 10.43
N THR A 372 -20.33 8.11 10.39
CA THR A 372 -19.42 8.00 9.24
C THR A 372 -20.16 7.57 7.98
N GLY A 373 -20.97 6.51 8.07
CA GLY A 373 -21.81 6.06 6.97
C GLY A 373 -22.84 7.09 6.51
N GLN A 374 -23.46 7.84 7.44
CA GLN A 374 -24.37 8.94 7.09
C GLN A 374 -23.64 10.08 6.36
N ALA A 375 -22.43 10.44 6.78
CA ALA A 375 -21.64 11.48 6.13
C ALA A 375 -21.24 11.06 4.71
N ILE A 376 -20.74 9.83 4.55
CA ILE A 376 -20.40 9.25 3.24
C ILE A 376 -21.60 9.32 2.29
N LYS A 377 -22.78 8.90 2.75
CA LYS A 377 -24.02 8.97 1.97
C LYS A 377 -24.43 10.40 1.63
N SER A 378 -24.40 11.31 2.60
CA SER A 378 -24.93 12.67 2.44
C SER A 378 -24.11 13.52 1.48
N TYR A 379 -22.80 13.27 1.41
CA TYR A 379 -21.88 13.97 0.53
C TYR A 379 -21.42 13.15 -0.68
N ASN A 380 -22.05 11.98 -0.94
CA ASN A 380 -21.68 11.06 -2.02
C ASN A 380 -20.18 10.70 -2.06
N LEU A 381 -19.56 10.50 -0.90
CA LEU A 381 -18.10 10.28 -0.80
C LEU A 381 -17.66 8.88 -1.24
N LEU A 382 -18.62 7.97 -1.47
CA LEU A 382 -18.37 6.62 -2.01
C LEU A 382 -19.32 6.35 -3.16
N THR A 383 -18.82 6.16 -4.38
CA THR A 383 -19.64 5.71 -5.52
C THR A 383 -19.04 4.48 -6.17
N VAL A 384 -19.91 3.60 -6.67
CA VAL A 384 -19.52 2.33 -7.29
C VAL A 384 -20.22 2.20 -8.62
N LYS A 385 -19.46 1.86 -9.67
CA LYS A 385 -19.96 1.65 -11.02
C LYS A 385 -20.87 0.43 -11.08
N ASP A 386 -21.96 0.55 -11.84
CA ASP A 386 -22.77 -0.60 -12.23
C ASP A 386 -22.03 -1.35 -13.35
N LEU A 387 -21.48 -2.53 -13.06
CA LEU A 387 -20.76 -3.32 -14.06
C LEU A 387 -21.66 -3.87 -15.18
N SER A 388 -22.99 -3.89 -14.97
CA SER A 388 -23.95 -4.26 -16.01
C SER A 388 -24.30 -3.09 -16.95
N ASP A 389 -24.06 -1.86 -16.50
CA ASP A 389 -24.22 -0.62 -17.27
C ASP A 389 -23.14 0.42 -16.88
N PRO A 390 -21.88 0.22 -17.33
CA PRO A 390 -20.71 0.93 -16.80
C PRO A 390 -20.66 2.46 -16.89
N PRO A 391 -21.42 3.19 -17.73
CA PRO A 391 -21.50 4.64 -17.59
C PRO A 391 -22.25 5.08 -16.32
N ASN A 392 -23.03 4.19 -15.70
CA ASN A 392 -23.85 4.47 -14.53
C ASN A 392 -23.22 3.98 -13.22
N ILE A 393 -23.61 4.61 -12.12
CA ILE A 393 -23.32 4.16 -10.75
C ILE A 393 -24.48 3.34 -10.20
N ILE A 394 -24.20 2.47 -9.22
CA ILE A 394 -25.21 1.72 -8.47
C ILE A 394 -26.09 2.72 -7.71
N SER A 395 -27.30 2.94 -8.22
CA SER A 395 -28.23 3.96 -7.72
C SER A 395 -28.77 3.70 -6.30
N ASP A 396 -28.76 2.45 -5.85
CA ASP A 396 -29.31 2.00 -4.58
C ASP A 396 -28.25 1.56 -3.56
N LEU A 397 -26.96 1.88 -3.80
CA LEU A 397 -25.81 1.51 -2.96
C LEU A 397 -26.06 1.76 -1.46
N TYR A 398 -26.65 2.92 -1.12
CA TYR A 398 -26.86 3.36 0.25
C TYR A 398 -28.15 2.87 0.92
N ILE A 399 -28.97 2.08 0.22
CA ILE A 399 -30.30 1.67 0.69
C ILE A 399 -30.56 0.18 0.53
N SER A 400 -29.91 -0.48 -0.43
CA SER A 400 -30.15 -1.88 -0.75
C SER A 400 -29.54 -2.80 0.31
N PRO A 401 -30.31 -3.78 0.83
CA PRO A 401 -29.79 -4.76 1.79
C PRO A 401 -28.74 -5.70 1.21
N SER A 402 -28.68 -5.81 -0.13
CA SER A 402 -27.74 -6.68 -0.83
C SER A 402 -26.27 -6.35 -0.54
N TYR A 403 -25.97 -5.10 -0.15
CA TYR A 403 -24.61 -4.61 0.06
C TYR A 403 -24.20 -4.54 1.54
N ALA A 404 -25.01 -5.07 2.46
CA ALA A 404 -24.80 -4.94 3.92
C ALA A 404 -23.44 -5.45 4.39
N TYR A 405 -23.01 -6.58 3.83
CA TYR A 405 -21.74 -7.24 4.15
C TYR A 405 -20.58 -6.75 3.30
N ASP A 406 -20.86 -6.01 2.23
CA ASP A 406 -19.82 -5.47 1.35
C ASP A 406 -19.21 -4.19 1.89
N TYR A 407 -20.02 -3.38 2.60
CA TYR A 407 -19.63 -2.09 3.17
C TYR A 407 -19.97 -2.07 4.66
N MET A 408 -18.99 -2.42 5.48
CA MET A 408 -19.16 -2.54 6.94
C MET A 408 -18.19 -1.62 7.69
N GLY A 409 -18.43 -1.44 8.98
CA GLY A 409 -17.49 -0.79 9.86
C GLY A 409 -17.59 -1.26 11.30
N ILE A 410 -16.76 -0.65 12.15
CA ILE A 410 -16.76 -0.89 13.59
C ILE A 410 -16.34 0.38 14.32
N ASN A 411 -16.99 0.64 15.45
CA ASN A 411 -16.60 1.75 16.31
C ASN A 411 -15.24 1.45 16.95
N GLU A 412 -14.32 2.41 16.88
CA GLU A 412 -12.99 2.28 17.48
C GLU A 412 -13.04 1.91 18.97
N SER A 413 -14.07 2.38 19.68
CA SER A 413 -14.29 2.07 21.10
C SER A 413 -14.49 0.59 21.40
N ILE A 414 -15.07 -0.18 20.46
CA ILE A 414 -15.28 -1.64 20.64
C ILE A 414 -13.94 -2.39 20.64
N LEU A 415 -12.94 -1.84 19.94
CA LEU A 415 -11.63 -2.48 19.77
C LEU A 415 -10.77 -2.42 21.02
N PHE A 416 -11.08 -1.56 21.99
CA PHE A 416 -10.37 -1.52 23.27
C PHE A 416 -10.54 -2.82 24.06
N ASP A 417 -11.76 -3.36 24.08
CA ASP A 417 -12.06 -4.62 24.77
C ASP A 417 -12.01 -5.84 23.81
N ASN A 418 -12.25 -5.61 22.52
CA ASN A 418 -12.38 -6.67 21.51
C ASN A 418 -11.46 -6.45 20.29
N PRO A 419 -10.12 -6.38 20.48
CA PRO A 419 -9.22 -6.05 19.37
C PRO A 419 -9.29 -7.12 18.27
N GLY A 420 -9.57 -6.70 17.04
CA GLY A 420 -9.69 -7.61 15.91
C GLY A 420 -10.85 -8.60 16.01
N THR A 421 -11.95 -8.24 16.68
CA THR A 421 -13.13 -9.12 16.75
C THR A 421 -13.61 -9.58 15.38
N ILE A 422 -14.11 -10.80 15.31
CA ILE A 422 -14.80 -11.35 14.13
C ILE A 422 -16.27 -11.63 14.44
N ASP A 423 -16.75 -11.15 15.60
CA ASP A 423 -18.15 -11.21 15.98
C ASP A 423 -18.94 -10.22 15.12
N LEU A 424 -19.75 -10.77 14.22
CA LEU A 424 -20.56 -10.00 13.27
C LEU A 424 -21.53 -9.04 13.98
N ASP A 425 -21.96 -9.33 15.20
CA ASP A 425 -22.88 -8.46 15.96
C ASP A 425 -22.21 -7.18 16.46
N LEU A 426 -20.87 -7.13 16.43
CA LEU A 426 -20.07 -5.96 16.80
C LEU A 426 -19.70 -5.10 15.58
N HIS A 427 -20.07 -5.53 14.38
CA HIS A 427 -19.87 -4.81 13.14
C HIS A 427 -21.19 -4.31 12.59
N ASP A 428 -21.19 -3.07 12.09
CA ASP A 428 -22.39 -2.45 11.51
C ASP A 428 -22.21 -2.28 10.00
N PRO A 429 -23.26 -2.52 9.18
CA PRO A 429 -23.31 -2.01 7.83
C PRO A 429 -23.12 -0.48 7.84
N LEU A 430 -22.26 0.05 6.96
CA LEU A 430 -22.03 1.50 6.86
C LEU A 430 -23.33 2.24 6.52
N PHE A 431 -24.14 1.67 5.64
CA PHE A 431 -25.39 2.28 5.21
C PHE A 431 -26.56 1.60 5.91
N LYS A 432 -27.26 2.34 6.78
CA LYS A 432 -28.38 1.83 7.57
C LYS A 432 -29.49 1.32 6.65
N GLN A 433 -29.79 0.05 6.77
CA GLN A 433 -30.85 -0.62 6.03
C GLN A 433 -32.07 -0.77 6.93
N PHE A 434 -33.22 -0.29 6.48
CA PHE A 434 -34.48 -0.73 7.07
C PHE A 434 -34.77 -2.11 6.51
N PHE A 435 -34.52 -3.16 7.29
CA PHE A 435 -35.07 -4.48 7.00
C PHE A 435 -36.59 -4.42 7.20
N ILE A 436 -37.32 -3.92 6.21
CA ILE A 436 -38.77 -4.08 6.17
C ILE A 436 -39.02 -5.53 5.77
N SER A 437 -38.90 -6.44 6.72
CA SER A 437 -39.51 -7.76 6.52
C SER A 437 -41.01 -7.56 6.64
N ASN A 438 -41.74 -7.64 5.52
CA ASN A 438 -43.16 -7.94 5.57
C ASN A 438 -43.26 -9.39 6.05
N VAL A 439 -43.35 -9.57 7.37
CA VAL A 439 -43.42 -10.88 8.02
C VAL A 439 -44.89 -11.30 8.05
N PRO A 440 -45.34 -12.23 7.20
CA PRO A 440 -46.74 -12.65 7.18
C PRO A 440 -47.10 -13.35 8.50
N ASN A 441 -47.94 -12.70 9.32
CA ASN A 441 -48.34 -13.22 10.63
C ASN A 441 -49.17 -14.53 10.50
N PRO A 442 -48.83 -15.61 11.23
CA PRO A 442 -47.67 -15.76 12.12
C PRO A 442 -46.42 -16.27 11.37
N SER A 443 -45.29 -15.59 11.56
CA SER A 443 -43.96 -16.12 11.24
C SER A 443 -43.00 -15.97 12.43
N TYR A 444 -42.04 -16.89 12.51
CA TYR A 444 -40.94 -16.86 13.48
C TYR A 444 -39.67 -16.37 12.78
N ILE A 445 -38.98 -15.41 13.40
CA ILE A 445 -37.66 -14.94 12.97
C ILE A 445 -36.63 -15.51 13.94
N ASP A 446 -35.63 -16.20 13.41
CA ASP A 446 -34.47 -16.61 14.19
C ASP A 446 -33.61 -15.38 14.52
N ALA A 447 -33.42 -15.11 15.80
CA ALA A 447 -32.67 -13.97 16.30
C ALA A 447 -31.17 -14.03 15.98
N ILE A 448 -30.66 -15.19 15.54
CA ILE A 448 -29.23 -15.39 15.28
C ILE A 448 -28.87 -15.12 13.80
N ASN A 449 -29.76 -15.39 12.85
CA ASN A 449 -29.42 -15.36 11.41
C ASN A 449 -30.37 -14.53 10.52
N GLY A 450 -31.40 -13.88 11.07
CA GLY A 450 -32.32 -13.02 10.31
C GLY A 450 -33.11 -13.71 9.18
N SER A 451 -33.04 -15.04 9.08
CA SER A 451 -33.66 -15.82 8.00
C SER A 451 -35.14 -16.07 8.31
N LEU A 452 -36.02 -15.75 7.36
CA LEU A 452 -37.46 -16.01 7.47
C LEU A 452 -37.71 -17.53 7.37
N LEU A 453 -38.03 -18.19 8.48
CA LEU A 453 -38.44 -19.60 8.45
C LEU A 453 -39.89 -19.72 7.96
N LEU A 454 -40.06 -20.01 6.66
CA LEU A 454 -41.38 -20.28 6.09
C LEU A 454 -41.82 -21.70 6.50
N LEU A 455 -42.58 -21.82 7.59
CA LEU A 455 -43.16 -23.09 8.00
C LEU A 455 -44.30 -23.46 7.02
N LYS A 456 -44.01 -24.28 6.00
CA LYS A 456 -45.06 -24.98 5.25
C LYS A 456 -45.76 -25.95 6.23
N MET A 457 -46.96 -25.59 6.69
CA MET A 457 -47.81 -26.46 7.48
C MET A 457 -48.19 -27.71 6.68
N LEU A 458 -47.38 -28.77 6.78
CA LEU A 458 -47.88 -30.14 6.62
C LEU A 458 -48.28 -30.65 8.00
N HIS A 459 -49.55 -31.01 8.12
CA HIS A 459 -50.20 -31.48 9.35
C HIS A 459 -49.43 -32.63 10.01
N ILE A 460 -48.80 -32.38 11.17
CA ILE A 460 -48.42 -33.41 12.14
C ILE A 460 -48.66 -32.82 13.56
N PRO A 461 -49.42 -33.49 14.44
CA PRO A 461 -49.81 -32.93 15.73
C PRO A 461 -48.67 -32.97 16.75
N PHE A 462 -48.41 -31.84 17.42
CA PHE A 462 -47.46 -31.72 18.53
C PHE A 462 -48.04 -32.29 19.85
N GLN A 463 -47.28 -33.14 20.53
CA GLN A 463 -47.45 -33.49 21.94
C GLN A 463 -46.53 -32.61 22.79
N TYR A 464 -47.09 -31.95 23.82
CA TYR A 464 -46.35 -31.13 24.78
C TYR A 464 -45.37 -31.99 25.61
N LYS A 465 -44.09 -31.60 25.65
CA LYS A 465 -43.20 -31.89 26.78
C LYS A 465 -42.47 -30.61 27.19
N SER A 466 -42.56 -30.31 28.48
CA SER A 466 -42.11 -29.12 29.18
C SER A 466 -40.64 -28.78 28.98
N LEU A 467 -40.33 -27.51 28.70
CA LEU A 467 -38.99 -26.92 28.83
C LEU A 467 -38.99 -25.83 29.91
N HIS A 468 -37.85 -25.75 30.59
CA HIS A 468 -37.52 -25.02 31.81
C HIS A 468 -37.52 -23.48 31.63
N PRO A 469 -37.81 -22.66 32.66
CA PRO A 469 -38.07 -21.22 32.50
C PRO A 469 -36.78 -20.36 32.55
N SER A 470 -35.97 -20.39 31.48
CA SER A 470 -34.82 -19.46 31.34
C SER A 470 -34.70 -18.76 29.98
N HIS A 471 -35.67 -18.89 29.07
CA HIS A 471 -35.72 -18.11 27.83
C HIS A 471 -36.93 -17.17 27.86
N ILE A 472 -36.72 -15.95 28.39
CA ILE A 472 -37.72 -14.88 28.33
C ILE A 472 -37.73 -14.31 26.92
N LEU A 473 -38.79 -14.65 26.18
CA LEU A 473 -39.16 -14.07 24.90
C LEU A 473 -39.68 -12.63 25.14
N LYS A 474 -38.97 -11.60 24.66
CA LYS A 474 -39.54 -10.24 24.59
C LYS A 474 -40.46 -10.16 23.38
N ILE A 475 -41.76 -10.27 23.63
CA ILE A 475 -42.81 -10.05 22.63
C ILE A 475 -43.00 -8.53 22.45
N LEU A 476 -42.64 -7.99 21.28
CA LEU A 476 -43.11 -6.68 20.85
C LEU A 476 -44.54 -6.83 20.30
N ARG A 477 -45.55 -6.42 21.07
CA ARG A 477 -46.90 -6.17 20.55
C ARG A 477 -46.93 -4.79 19.92
N VAL A 478 -47.02 -4.73 18.59
CA VAL A 478 -47.46 -3.51 17.88
C VAL A 478 -48.97 -3.64 17.69
N PHE A 479 -49.74 -2.80 18.39
CA PHE A 479 -51.16 -2.61 18.07
C PHE A 479 -51.25 -1.61 16.92
N SER A 480 -51.76 -2.03 15.76
CA SER A 480 -52.32 -1.11 14.79
C SER A 480 -53.79 -0.85 15.17
N SER A 481 -54.11 0.40 15.49
CA SER A 481 -55.49 0.87 15.54
C SER A 481 -55.98 1.12 14.11
N SER A 482 -57.16 0.58 13.82
CA SER A 482 -57.95 0.63 12.59
C SER A 482 -58.07 1.99 11.93
#